data_AF-A0A354TKA8-F1
#
_entry.id   AF-A0A354TKA8-F1
#
_cell.length_a   1.000
_cell.length_b   1.000
_cell.length_c   1.000
_cell.angle_alpha   90.00
_cell.angle_beta   90.00
_cell.angle_gamma   90.00
#
_symmetry.space_group_name_H-M   'P 1'
#
loop_
_entity.id
_entity.type
_entity.pdbx_description
1 polymer ?
#
loop_
_entity_poly.entity_id
_entity_poly.type
_entity_poly.pdbx_seq_one_letter_code
_entity_poly.pdbx_strand_id
1 'polypeptide(L)'
;MRAMPDLSYFPESQLAAHAMANPVAFGQAHREEIKHLADIADLMLRPFDEAKAAIEAALKSDQPMQRYWGAMVCTAFGKQAAPLADLARPLLDDTAEVVRVRALEFLGSIGEIQPQPALIKLINTTTDPVLAVEALNSVVWFKDHFNGRHPVQRSDFHPIVKGGDVDDRLNYLNGIPYPAEAKGKKKKGKK
;
A
#
# COMPACT_ATOMS: atom_id res chain seq x y z
N MET A 1 8.50 -22.40 -2.22
CA MET A 1 7.29 -21.68 -1.73
C MET A 1 5.98 -22.14 -2.35
N ARG A 2 5.89 -22.58 -3.62
CA ARG A 2 4.62 -22.93 -4.31
C ARG A 2 3.84 -24.17 -3.80
N ALA A 3 4.32 -24.86 -2.76
CA ALA A 3 3.69 -26.09 -2.25
C ALA A 3 2.53 -25.81 -1.27
N MET A 4 2.53 -24.64 -0.62
CA MET A 4 1.47 -24.19 0.28
C MET A 4 0.95 -22.83 -0.20
N PRO A 5 -0.38 -22.58 -0.12
CA PRO A 5 -0.96 -21.29 -0.48
C PRO A 5 -0.59 -20.26 0.58
N ASP A 6 0.46 -19.48 0.30
CA ASP A 6 0.90 -18.39 1.16
C ASP A 6 -0.06 -17.21 1.04
N LEU A 7 -0.74 -16.87 2.15
CA LEU A 7 -1.72 -15.79 2.16
C LEU A 7 -1.10 -14.40 2.06
N SER A 8 0.21 -14.26 2.27
CA SER A 8 0.90 -12.97 2.16
C SER A 8 0.86 -12.37 0.74
N TYR A 9 0.39 -13.12 -0.26
CA TYR A 9 0.11 -12.61 -1.59
C TYR A 9 -1.18 -11.78 -1.70
N PHE A 10 -2.00 -11.72 -0.64
CA PHE A 10 -3.10 -10.78 -0.51
C PHE A 10 -2.75 -9.65 0.45
N PRO A 11 -3.19 -8.39 0.19
CA PRO A 11 -3.06 -7.31 1.17
C PRO A 11 -3.87 -7.63 2.43
N GLU A 12 -3.47 -7.05 3.55
CA GLU A 12 -4.03 -7.36 4.86
C GLU A 12 -5.51 -6.99 4.93
N SER A 13 -5.91 -5.87 4.31
CA SER A 13 -7.32 -5.47 4.20
C SER A 13 -8.19 -6.54 3.51
N GLN A 14 -7.67 -7.21 2.49
CA GLN A 14 -8.38 -8.32 1.83
C GLN A 14 -8.44 -9.57 2.72
N LEU A 15 -7.37 -9.90 3.43
CA LEU A 15 -7.38 -11.03 4.36
C LEU A 15 -8.32 -10.79 5.55
N ALA A 16 -8.31 -9.57 6.09
CA ALA A 16 -9.19 -9.14 7.17
C ALA A 16 -10.67 -9.31 6.77
N ALA A 17 -11.02 -8.91 5.55
CA ALA A 17 -12.39 -8.99 5.03
C ALA A 17 -12.84 -10.42 4.67
N HIS A 18 -11.93 -11.28 4.19
CA HIS A 18 -12.32 -12.53 3.52
C HIS A 18 -11.78 -13.82 4.15
N ALA A 19 -10.67 -13.75 4.89
CA ALA A 19 -9.93 -14.94 5.32
C ALA A 19 -9.93 -15.20 6.82
N MET A 20 -10.21 -14.19 7.67
CA MET A 20 -10.02 -14.28 9.13
C MET A 20 -10.81 -15.39 9.82
N ALA A 21 -11.97 -15.78 9.28
CA ALA A 21 -12.77 -16.86 9.85
C ALA A 21 -12.11 -18.24 9.71
N ASN A 22 -11.46 -18.50 8.56
CA ASN A 22 -10.73 -19.74 8.32
C ASN A 22 -9.64 -19.53 7.25
N PRO A 23 -8.46 -19.01 7.63
CA PRO A 23 -7.42 -18.64 6.69
C PRO A 23 -6.88 -19.86 5.93
N VAL A 24 -6.84 -21.04 6.56
CA VAL A 24 -6.39 -22.28 5.91
C VAL A 24 -7.33 -22.65 4.77
N ALA A 25 -8.64 -22.67 5.01
CA ALA A 25 -9.62 -23.00 3.97
C ALA A 25 -9.63 -21.98 2.84
N PHE A 26 -9.54 -20.68 3.17
CA PHE A 26 -9.40 -19.61 2.18
C PHE A 26 -8.16 -19.85 1.30
N GLY A 27 -6.99 -20.08 1.90
CA GLY A 27 -5.77 -20.37 1.14
C GLY A 27 -5.90 -21.57 0.22
N GLN A 28 -6.51 -22.67 0.69
CA GLN A 28 -6.74 -23.85 -0.16
C GLN A 28 -7.68 -23.55 -1.34
N ALA A 29 -8.73 -22.76 -1.13
CA ALA A 29 -9.66 -22.37 -2.19
C ALA A 29 -9.02 -21.45 -3.24
N HIS A 30 -8.07 -20.60 -2.82
CA HIS A 30 -7.40 -19.62 -3.68
C HIS A 30 -6.00 -20.08 -4.15
N ARG A 31 -5.69 -21.37 -4.06
CA ARG A 31 -4.33 -21.88 -4.33
C ARG A 31 -3.76 -21.53 -5.71
N GLU A 32 -4.56 -21.70 -6.76
CA GLU A 32 -4.11 -21.39 -8.13
C GLU A 32 -3.99 -19.87 -8.35
N GLU A 33 -4.89 -19.08 -7.76
CA GLU A 33 -4.78 -17.62 -7.77
C GLU A 33 -3.48 -17.18 -7.08
N ILE A 34 -3.22 -17.65 -5.86
CA ILE A 34 -1.99 -17.34 -5.11
C ILE A 34 -0.74 -17.71 -5.89
N LYS A 35 -0.73 -18.87 -6.56
CA LYS A 35 0.39 -19.26 -7.42
C LYS A 35 0.60 -18.27 -8.55
N HIS A 36 -0.48 -17.81 -9.18
CA HIS A 36 -0.40 -16.82 -10.26
C HIS A 36 0.04 -15.45 -9.74
N LEU A 37 -0.45 -15.01 -8.57
CA LEU A 37 0.02 -13.78 -7.92
C LEU A 37 1.52 -13.86 -7.59
N ALA A 38 2.00 -15.02 -7.15
CA ALA A 38 3.42 -15.26 -6.94
C ALA A 38 4.23 -15.19 -8.24
N ASP A 39 3.70 -15.71 -9.34
CA ASP A 39 4.36 -15.61 -10.65
C ASP A 39 4.43 -14.15 -11.14
N ILE A 40 3.42 -13.32 -10.86
CA ILE A 40 3.46 -11.87 -11.14
C ILE A 40 4.47 -11.18 -10.21
N ALA A 41 4.49 -11.52 -8.92
CA ALA A 41 5.45 -10.97 -7.96
C ALA A 41 6.90 -11.25 -8.39
N ASP A 42 7.19 -12.49 -8.81
CA ASP A 42 8.52 -12.92 -9.28
C ASP A 42 9.04 -12.10 -10.48
N LEU A 43 8.17 -11.38 -11.21
CA LEU A 43 8.60 -10.48 -12.30
C LEU A 43 9.58 -9.41 -11.83
N MET A 44 9.50 -8.95 -10.57
CA MET A 44 10.46 -7.97 -10.03
C MET A 44 11.88 -8.52 -9.89
N LEU A 45 12.06 -9.84 -9.97
CA LEU A 45 13.36 -10.52 -9.88
C LEU A 45 14.03 -10.70 -11.26
N ARG A 46 13.38 -10.26 -12.34
CA ARG A 46 13.87 -10.40 -13.72
C ARG A 46 14.37 -9.07 -14.27
N PRO A 47 15.20 -9.06 -15.32
CA PRO A 47 15.49 -7.84 -16.07
C PRO A 47 14.19 -7.20 -16.58
N PHE A 48 14.09 -5.88 -16.47
CA PHE A 48 12.86 -5.15 -16.81
C PHE A 48 12.37 -5.46 -18.24
N ASP A 49 13.27 -5.47 -19.22
CA ASP A 49 12.92 -5.73 -20.63
C ASP A 49 12.28 -7.10 -20.83
N GLU A 50 12.67 -8.11 -20.04
CA GLU A 50 12.05 -9.43 -20.07
C GLU A 50 10.72 -9.50 -19.32
N ALA A 51 10.57 -8.71 -18.26
CA ALA A 51 9.37 -8.69 -17.42
C ALA A 51 8.26 -7.82 -18.02
N LYS A 52 8.61 -6.80 -18.81
CA LYS A 52 7.73 -5.71 -19.24
C LYS A 52 6.38 -6.20 -19.78
N ALA A 53 6.39 -7.13 -20.74
CA ALA A 53 5.16 -7.63 -21.37
C ALA A 53 4.22 -8.32 -20.36
N ALA A 54 4.76 -9.04 -19.38
CA ALA A 54 3.96 -9.69 -18.36
C ALA A 54 3.42 -8.69 -17.32
N ILE A 55 4.17 -7.62 -17.02
CA ILE A 55 3.69 -6.52 -16.18
C ILE A 55 2.54 -5.78 -16.87
N GLU A 56 2.67 -5.51 -18.18
CA GLU A 56 1.58 -4.90 -18.98
C GLU A 56 0.30 -5.74 -18.94
N ALA A 57 0.42 -7.07 -19.03
CA ALA A 57 -0.72 -7.97 -18.91
C ALA A 57 -1.34 -7.92 -17.51
N ALA A 58 -0.53 -7.92 -16.45
CA ALA A 58 -1.01 -7.83 -15.07
C ALA A 58 -1.77 -6.52 -14.80
N LEU A 59 -1.25 -5.37 -15.27
CA LEU A 59 -1.90 -4.07 -15.13
C LEU A 59 -3.26 -3.99 -15.82
N LYS A 60 -3.47 -4.77 -16.90
CA LYS A 60 -4.71 -4.80 -17.70
C LYS A 60 -5.66 -5.94 -17.28
N SER A 61 -5.31 -6.72 -16.28
CA SER A 61 -6.08 -7.89 -15.88
C SER A 61 -7.45 -7.51 -15.33
N ASP A 62 -8.48 -8.33 -15.60
CA ASP A 62 -9.79 -8.19 -14.96
C ASP A 62 -9.73 -8.50 -13.45
N GLN A 63 -8.71 -9.24 -13.00
CA GLN A 63 -8.55 -9.62 -11.60
C GLN A 63 -7.84 -8.53 -10.80
N PRO A 64 -8.46 -7.97 -9.73
CA PRO A 64 -7.89 -6.85 -8.98
C PRO A 64 -6.54 -7.16 -8.33
N MET A 65 -6.33 -8.38 -7.83
CA MET A 65 -5.06 -8.75 -7.21
C MET A 65 -3.91 -8.86 -8.22
N GLN A 66 -4.20 -9.17 -9.49
CA GLN A 66 -3.18 -9.14 -10.53
C GLN A 66 -2.78 -7.69 -10.85
N ARG A 67 -3.75 -6.76 -10.93
CA ARG A 67 -3.47 -5.32 -11.10
C ARG A 67 -2.69 -4.75 -9.91
N TYR A 68 -3.06 -5.14 -8.69
CA TYR A 68 -2.34 -4.81 -7.46
C TYR A 68 -0.86 -5.21 -7.54
N TRP A 69 -0.58 -6.47 -7.88
CA TRP A 69 0.80 -6.95 -8.01
C TRP A 69 1.52 -6.33 -9.21
N GLY A 70 0.84 -6.10 -10.33
CA GLY A 70 1.41 -5.39 -11.49
C GLY A 70 1.90 -3.98 -11.11
N ALA A 71 1.11 -3.23 -10.35
CA ALA A 71 1.50 -1.92 -9.84
C ALA A 71 2.65 -2.00 -8.83
N MET A 72 2.66 -2.99 -7.91
CA MET A 72 3.78 -3.18 -6.98
C MET A 72 5.09 -3.54 -7.69
N VAL A 73 5.05 -4.38 -8.71
CA VAL A 73 6.22 -4.70 -9.54
C VAL A 73 6.74 -3.45 -10.23
N CYS A 74 5.85 -2.59 -10.75
CA CYS A 74 6.25 -1.29 -11.30
C CYS A 74 6.96 -0.42 -10.25
N THR A 75 6.43 -0.34 -9.02
CA THR A 75 7.09 0.37 -7.91
C THR A 75 8.48 -0.19 -7.62
N ALA A 76 8.66 -1.51 -7.63
CA ALA A 76 9.96 -2.16 -7.41
C ALA A 76 11.00 -1.79 -8.49
N PHE A 77 10.59 -1.70 -9.75
CA PHE A 77 11.44 -1.23 -10.86
C PHE A 77 11.64 0.30 -10.87
N GLY A 78 10.79 1.06 -10.18
CA GLY A 78 10.85 2.52 -10.11
C GLY A 78 10.92 3.17 -11.50
N LYS A 79 11.93 4.02 -11.72
CA LYS A 79 12.09 4.77 -12.97
C LYS A 79 12.25 3.90 -14.23
N GLN A 80 12.73 2.66 -14.11
CA GLN A 80 12.80 1.75 -15.26
C GLN A 80 11.41 1.40 -15.79
N ALA A 81 10.40 1.34 -14.91
CA ALA A 81 9.01 1.09 -15.28
C ALA A 81 8.26 2.34 -15.79
N ALA A 82 8.90 3.51 -15.90
CA ALA A 82 8.25 4.73 -16.40
C ALA A 82 7.48 4.56 -17.74
N PRO A 83 7.93 3.75 -18.72
CA PRO A 83 7.15 3.47 -19.93
C PRO A 83 5.78 2.82 -19.70
N LEU A 84 5.51 2.31 -18.49
CA LEU A 84 4.24 1.71 -18.08
C LEU A 84 3.31 2.69 -17.35
N ALA A 85 3.72 3.95 -17.15
CA ALA A 85 2.95 4.94 -16.40
C ALA A 85 1.55 5.17 -16.98
N ASP A 86 1.42 5.28 -18.30
CA ASP A 86 0.13 5.49 -18.96
C ASP A 86 -0.82 4.29 -18.80
N LEU A 87 -0.27 3.06 -18.69
CA LEU A 87 -1.06 1.87 -18.41
C LEU A 87 -1.50 1.78 -16.95
N ALA A 88 -0.70 2.31 -16.02
CA ALA A 88 -1.05 2.35 -14.60
C ALA A 88 -1.99 3.51 -14.24
N ARG A 89 -2.06 4.57 -15.06
CA ARG A 89 -2.88 5.76 -14.78
C ARG A 89 -4.37 5.47 -14.57
N PRO A 90 -5.04 4.61 -15.37
CA PRO A 90 -6.44 4.24 -15.12
C PRO A 90 -6.67 3.58 -13.76
N LEU A 91 -5.65 2.96 -13.16
CA LEU A 91 -5.76 2.27 -11.87
C LEU A 91 -5.90 3.25 -10.68
N LEU A 92 -5.71 4.55 -10.91
CA LEU A 92 -6.01 5.58 -9.90
C LEU A 92 -7.51 5.64 -9.57
N ASP A 93 -8.37 5.19 -10.49
CA ASP A 93 -9.82 5.12 -10.36
C ASP A 93 -10.33 3.67 -10.25
N ASP A 94 -9.46 2.71 -9.91
CA ASP A 94 -9.81 1.30 -9.77
C ASP A 94 -10.93 1.08 -8.73
N THR A 95 -11.80 0.11 -8.99
CA THR A 95 -12.89 -0.26 -8.06
C THR A 95 -12.34 -0.87 -6.77
N ALA A 96 -11.20 -1.56 -6.83
CA ALA A 96 -10.50 -2.07 -5.67
C ALA A 96 -9.60 -0.98 -5.07
N GLU A 97 -9.93 -0.51 -3.87
CA GLU A 97 -9.22 0.61 -3.24
C GLU A 97 -7.73 0.33 -3.01
N VAL A 98 -7.37 -0.92 -2.69
CA VAL A 98 -5.97 -1.37 -2.55
C VAL A 98 -5.18 -1.23 -3.85
N VAL A 99 -5.81 -1.39 -5.01
CA VAL A 99 -5.16 -1.20 -6.32
C VAL A 99 -4.86 0.28 -6.52
N ARG A 100 -5.81 1.17 -6.15
CA ARG A 100 -5.59 2.63 -6.19
C ARG A 100 -4.37 3.05 -5.37
N VAL A 101 -4.21 2.49 -4.17
CA VAL A 101 -3.03 2.74 -3.32
C VAL A 101 -1.74 2.35 -4.03
N ARG A 102 -1.66 1.16 -4.63
CA ARG A 102 -0.45 0.72 -5.35
C ARG A 102 -0.17 1.54 -6.61
N ALA A 103 -1.20 1.95 -7.34
CA ALA A 103 -1.06 2.85 -8.49
C ALA A 103 -0.51 4.22 -8.07
N LEU A 104 -1.00 4.76 -6.95
CA LEU A 104 -0.50 6.00 -6.34
C LEU A 104 0.96 5.88 -5.92
N GLU A 105 1.34 4.77 -5.31
CA GLU A 105 2.74 4.49 -4.95
C GLU A 105 3.65 4.47 -6.17
N PHE A 106 3.30 3.70 -7.21
CA PHE A 106 4.11 3.62 -8.42
C PHE A 106 4.26 4.99 -9.08
N LEU A 107 3.15 5.61 -9.48
CA LEU A 107 3.16 6.87 -10.25
C LEU A 107 3.75 8.02 -9.43
N GLY A 108 3.46 8.08 -8.13
CA GLY A 108 4.07 9.06 -7.23
C GLY A 108 5.58 8.86 -7.11
N SER A 109 6.05 7.61 -6.99
CA SER A 109 7.47 7.32 -6.79
C SER A 109 8.34 7.75 -7.98
N ILE A 110 7.79 7.61 -9.19
CA ILE A 110 8.43 8.09 -10.42
C ILE A 110 8.12 9.55 -10.73
N GLY A 111 7.40 10.26 -9.87
CA GLY A 111 7.14 11.70 -10.02
C GLY A 111 6.18 12.07 -11.15
N GLU A 112 5.37 11.12 -11.63
CA GLU A 112 4.34 11.36 -12.66
C GLU A 112 3.10 12.07 -12.08
N ILE A 113 2.89 11.97 -10.76
CA ILE A 113 1.78 12.59 -10.05
C ILE A 113 2.19 13.08 -8.66
N GLN A 114 1.33 13.89 -8.04
CA GLN A 114 1.32 14.11 -6.60
C GLN A 114 0.34 13.13 -5.94
N PRO A 115 0.82 12.13 -5.16
CA PRO A 115 -0.02 11.07 -4.63
C PRO A 115 -0.78 11.49 -3.36
N GLN A 116 -0.25 12.44 -2.58
CA GLN A 116 -0.77 12.79 -1.26
C GLN A 116 -2.25 13.22 -1.28
N PRO A 117 -2.74 14.08 -2.20
CA PRO A 117 -4.14 14.48 -2.21
C PRO A 117 -5.12 13.31 -2.37
N ALA A 118 -4.77 12.33 -3.22
CA ALA A 118 -5.61 11.16 -3.45
C ALA A 118 -5.54 10.18 -2.27
N LEU A 119 -4.35 9.97 -1.68
CA LEU A 119 -4.19 9.18 -0.44
C LEU A 119 -4.99 9.79 0.71
N ILE A 120 -4.89 11.11 0.93
CA ILE A 120 -5.66 11.85 1.96
C ILE A 120 -7.16 11.64 1.75
N LYS A 121 -7.65 11.80 0.51
CA LYS A 121 -9.06 11.57 0.18
C LYS A 121 -9.50 10.16 0.54
N LEU A 122 -8.72 9.13 0.17
CA LEU A 122 -9.02 7.74 0.50
C LEU A 122 -9.07 7.53 2.01
N ILE A 123 -8.05 7.96 2.75
CA ILE A 123 -7.96 7.81 4.21
C ILE A 123 -9.11 8.53 4.93
N ASN A 124 -9.54 9.69 4.42
CA ASN A 124 -10.64 10.45 5.00
C ASN A 124 -12.04 9.88 4.69
N THR A 125 -12.16 8.94 3.74
CA THR A 125 -13.45 8.44 3.26
C THR A 125 -13.66 6.94 3.45
N THR A 126 -12.60 6.15 3.56
CA THR A 126 -12.72 4.71 3.79
C THR A 126 -13.26 4.41 5.19
N THR A 127 -14.06 3.34 5.27
CA THR A 127 -14.55 2.78 6.53
C THR A 127 -13.77 1.53 6.95
N ASP A 128 -12.82 1.06 6.13
CA ASP A 128 -11.96 -0.07 6.43
C ASP A 128 -10.73 0.42 7.21
N PRO A 129 -10.58 0.06 8.50
CA PRO A 129 -9.46 0.49 9.31
C PRO A 129 -8.12 -0.07 8.82
N VAL A 130 -8.09 -1.27 8.25
CA VAL A 130 -6.85 -1.90 7.77
C VAL A 130 -6.39 -1.20 6.48
N LEU A 131 -7.31 -0.92 5.56
CA LEU A 131 -6.99 -0.16 4.36
C LEU A 131 -6.52 1.27 4.69
N ALA A 132 -7.13 1.93 5.68
CA ALA A 132 -6.68 3.25 6.11
C ALA A 132 -5.22 3.23 6.60
N VAL A 133 -4.83 2.18 7.33
CA VAL A 133 -3.44 1.96 7.78
C VAL A 133 -2.51 1.68 6.60
N GLU A 134 -2.93 0.83 5.65
CA GLU A 134 -2.17 0.56 4.42
C GLU A 134 -1.89 1.86 3.63
N ALA A 135 -2.90 2.70 3.44
CA ALA A 135 -2.74 3.99 2.75
C ALA A 135 -1.88 4.98 3.56
N LEU A 136 -2.01 5.00 4.90
CA LEU A 136 -1.16 5.82 5.77
C LEU A 136 0.31 5.37 5.73
N ASN A 137 0.59 4.08 5.55
CA ASN A 137 1.94 3.59 5.33
C ASN A 137 2.53 4.21 4.04
N SER A 138 1.75 4.28 2.95
CA SER A 138 2.19 4.93 1.70
C SER A 138 2.45 6.43 1.90
N VAL A 139 1.60 7.13 2.66
CA VAL A 139 1.81 8.56 3.01
C VAL A 139 3.15 8.76 3.73
N VAL A 140 3.42 7.93 4.72
CA VAL A 140 4.66 7.98 5.51
C VAL A 140 5.87 7.63 4.65
N TRP A 141 5.76 6.59 3.82
CA TRP A 141 6.81 6.22 2.87
C TRP A 141 7.16 7.38 1.94
N PHE A 142 6.16 8.07 1.39
CA PHE A 142 6.38 9.26 0.57
C PHE A 142 7.04 10.41 1.33
N LYS A 143 6.61 10.67 2.56
CA LYS A 143 7.20 11.70 3.41
C LYS A 143 8.69 11.43 3.67
N ASP A 144 9.05 10.18 3.95
CA ASP A 144 10.37 9.84 4.48
C ASP A 144 11.42 9.57 3.40
N HIS A 145 11.01 9.08 2.23
CA HIS A 145 11.94 8.59 1.21
C HIS A 145 12.03 9.45 -0.06
N PHE A 146 11.24 10.51 -0.19
CA PHE A 146 11.17 11.31 -1.42
C PHE A 146 11.63 12.76 -1.25
N ASN A 147 12.47 13.03 -0.24
CA ASN A 147 13.13 14.33 -0.04
C ASN A 147 12.17 15.53 -0.10
N GLY A 148 10.96 15.38 0.48
CA GLY A 148 9.95 16.44 0.52
C GLY A 148 9.20 16.69 -0.80
N ARG A 149 9.40 15.88 -1.85
CA ARG A 149 8.67 16.00 -3.14
C ARG A 149 7.15 15.88 -2.98
N HIS A 150 6.72 15.17 -1.95
CA HIS A 150 5.33 14.83 -1.67
C HIS A 150 4.95 15.33 -0.26
N PRO A 151 4.85 16.66 -0.07
CA PRO A 151 4.61 17.25 1.23
C PRO A 151 3.21 16.86 1.74
N VAL A 152 3.10 16.74 3.05
CA VAL A 152 1.85 16.35 3.72
C VAL A 152 1.79 17.01 5.09
N GLN A 153 0.60 17.38 5.55
CA GLN A 153 0.39 17.90 6.89
C GLN A 153 -0.60 17.04 7.65
N ARG A 154 -0.36 16.84 8.95
CA ARG A 154 -1.29 16.09 9.80
C ARG A 154 -2.70 16.69 9.79
N SER A 155 -2.84 18.01 9.68
CA SER A 155 -4.12 18.71 9.63
C SER A 155 -4.99 18.33 8.42
N ASP A 156 -4.43 17.69 7.40
CA ASP A 156 -5.19 17.27 6.21
C ASP A 156 -6.01 15.99 6.48
N PHE A 157 -5.66 15.25 7.54
CA PHE A 157 -6.25 13.95 7.87
C PHE A 157 -7.40 14.05 8.88
N HIS A 158 -8.56 13.62 8.45
CA HIS A 158 -9.81 13.55 9.18
C HIS A 158 -10.48 12.18 8.97
N PRO A 159 -9.79 11.05 9.30
CA PRO A 159 -10.31 9.73 9.01
C PRO A 159 -11.59 9.44 9.82
N ILE A 160 -12.49 8.69 9.17
CA ILE A 160 -13.70 8.16 9.81
C ILE A 160 -13.31 7.10 10.84
N VAL A 161 -12.40 6.21 10.45
CA VAL A 161 -11.78 5.20 11.31
C VAL A 161 -10.73 5.83 12.22
N LYS A 162 -10.70 5.43 13.50
CA LYS A 162 -9.84 6.05 14.54
C LYS A 162 -9.28 4.97 15.47
N GLY A 163 -8.18 5.30 16.16
CA GLY A 163 -7.55 4.40 17.12
C GLY A 163 -6.50 3.48 16.50
N GLY A 164 -5.76 2.79 17.36
CA GLY A 164 -4.73 1.83 16.96
C GLY A 164 -3.68 2.43 16.02
N ASP A 165 -3.30 1.65 15.00
CA ASP A 165 -2.25 2.01 14.04
C ASP A 165 -2.56 3.28 13.25
N VAL A 166 -3.84 3.63 13.06
CA VAL A 166 -4.23 4.91 12.43
C VAL A 166 -3.72 6.08 13.26
N ASP A 167 -3.99 6.07 14.57
CA ASP A 167 -3.53 7.14 15.47
C ASP A 167 -2.00 7.17 15.54
N ASP A 168 -1.34 6.01 15.54
CA ASP A 168 0.13 5.93 15.57
C ASP A 168 0.77 6.56 14.33
N ARG A 169 0.26 6.28 13.12
CA ARG A 169 0.76 6.92 11.89
C ARG A 169 0.48 8.41 11.86
N LEU A 170 -0.69 8.83 12.34
CA LEU A 170 -1.05 10.24 12.43
C LEU A 170 -0.21 11.00 13.46
N ASN A 171 0.15 10.37 14.58
CA ASN A 171 1.07 10.92 15.55
C ASN A 171 2.48 11.06 14.97
N TYR A 172 2.93 10.08 14.20
CA TYR A 172 4.20 10.16 13.48
C TYR A 172 4.25 11.37 12.52
N LEU A 173 3.16 11.61 11.77
CA LEU A 173 3.06 12.80 10.90
C LEU A 173 3.08 14.12 11.68
N ASN A 174 2.73 14.10 12.96
CA ASN A 174 2.83 15.23 13.89
C ASN A 174 4.23 15.39 14.51
N GLY A 175 5.21 14.54 14.14
CA GLY A 175 6.53 14.53 14.74
C GLY A 175 6.56 13.89 16.14
N ILE A 176 5.53 13.13 16.52
CA ILE A 176 5.50 12.36 17.77
C ILE A 176 6.00 10.94 17.45
N PRO A 177 7.19 10.54 17.93
CA PRO A 177 7.76 9.22 17.64
C PRO A 177 6.94 8.10 18.30
N TYR A 178 6.96 6.90 17.68
CA TYR A 178 6.36 5.68 18.23
C TYR A 178 7.46 4.67 18.66
N PRO A 179 7.37 4.06 19.85
CA PRO A 179 6.40 4.39 20.90
C PRO A 179 6.67 5.78 21.47
N ALA A 180 5.61 6.46 21.94
CA ALA A 180 5.72 7.81 22.50
C ALA A 180 6.79 7.84 23.59
N GLU A 181 7.72 8.81 23.52
CA GLU A 181 8.71 9.00 24.57
C GLU A 181 7.99 9.14 25.92
N ALA A 182 8.39 8.33 26.90
CA ALA A 182 7.80 8.38 28.22
C ALA A 182 7.99 9.79 28.77
N LYS A 183 6.89 10.53 28.95
CA LYS A 183 6.93 11.87 29.57
C LYS A 183 7.60 11.74 30.93
N GLY A 184 8.84 12.21 31.04
CA GLY A 184 9.62 12.14 32.27
C GLY A 184 8.79 12.69 33.43
N LYS A 185 8.58 11.88 34.47
CA LYS A 185 7.85 12.30 35.67
C LYS A 185 8.49 13.59 36.19
N LYS A 186 7.80 14.73 36.05
CA LYS A 186 8.18 15.97 36.75
C LYS A 186 8.29 15.62 38.23
N LYS A 187 9.52 15.61 38.77
CA LYS A 187 9.74 15.51 40.21
C LYS A 187 8.94 16.64 40.85
N LYS A 188 7.84 16.31 41.55
CA LYS A 188 7.18 17.26 42.45
C LYS A 188 8.23 17.64 43.48
N GLY A 189 8.75 18.87 43.38
CA GLY A 189 9.63 19.44 44.39
C GLY A 189 8.93 19.33 45.74
N LYS A 190 9.57 18.64 46.69
CA LYS A 190 9.16 18.69 48.10
C LYS A 190 9.40 20.12 48.58
N LYS A 191 8.34 20.75 49.08
CA LYS A 191 8.43 21.90 50.00
C LYS A 191 9.13 21.46 51.28
#